data_AF-A0A2V8TXB5-F1
#
_entry.id   AF-A0A2V8TXB5-F1
#
_cell.length_a   1.000
_cell.length_b   1.000
_cell.length_c   1.000
_cell.angle_alpha   90.00
_cell.angle_beta   90.00
_cell.angle_gamma   90.00
#
_symmetry.space_group_name_H-M   'P 1'
#
loop_
_entity.id
_entity.type
_entity.pdbx_description
1 polymer ?
#
loop_
_entity_poly.entity_id
_entity_poly.type
_entity_poly.pdbx_seq_one_letter_code
_entity_poly.pdbx_strand_id
1 'polypeptide(L)' 'MHQVRKNINADFYCEKAKQPGLIKVFNADEYLMVEYSQNTGAVRWQRLAAAPQKAAIERWLTENFPVFTAKAAIAPPL' A
#
# COMPACT_ATOMS: atom_id res chain seq x y z
N MET A 1 1.90 -8.29 -19.23
CA MET A 1 1.97 -7.23 -18.21
C MET A 1 2.22 -7.91 -16.87
N HIS A 2 3.43 -7.85 -16.33
CA HIS A 2 3.77 -8.59 -15.11
C HIS A 2 3.23 -7.84 -13.89
N GLN A 3 2.22 -8.40 -13.24
CA GLN A 3 1.74 -7.91 -11.96
C GLN A 3 2.79 -8.29 -10.91
N VAL A 4 3.55 -7.30 -10.44
CA VAL A 4 4.63 -7.56 -9.47
C VAL A 4 4.02 -7.70 -8.08
N ARG A 5 3.88 -8.96 -7.62
CA ARG A 5 3.59 -9.29 -6.22
C ARG A 5 4.80 -8.90 -5.36
N LYS A 6 4.55 -8.21 -4.23
CA LYS A 6 5.56 -7.97 -3.19
C LYS A 6 5.03 -8.42 -1.84
N ASN A 7 5.80 -9.23 -1.14
CA ASN A 7 5.43 -9.70 0.20
C ASN A 7 5.61 -8.57 1.21
N ILE A 8 4.60 -8.36 2.06
CA ILE A 8 4.65 -7.43 3.19
C ILE A 8 5.21 -8.15 4.42
N ASN A 9 4.68 -9.33 4.69
CA ASN A 9 5.09 -10.25 5.76
C ASN A 9 4.67 -11.69 5.39
N ALA A 10 4.66 -12.62 6.35
CA ALA A 10 4.30 -14.02 6.12
C ALA A 10 2.85 -14.22 5.66
N ASP A 11 1.92 -13.36 6.09
CA ASP A 11 0.49 -13.53 5.90
C ASP A 11 -0.10 -12.56 4.86
N PHE A 12 0.65 -11.58 4.39
CA PHE A 12 0.18 -10.53 3.50
C PHE A 12 1.16 -10.22 2.38
N TYR A 13 0.60 -9.97 1.20
CA TYR A 13 1.32 -9.48 0.03
C TYR A 13 0.55 -8.35 -0.62
N CYS A 14 1.22 -7.56 -1.44
CA CYS A 14 0.60 -6.49 -2.20
C CYS A 14 0.88 -6.62 -3.70
N GLU A 15 -0.01 -6.03 -4.48
CA GLU A 15 0.08 -5.94 -5.91
C GLU A 15 -0.28 -4.54 -6.37
N LYS A 16 0.40 -4.07 -7.41
CA LYS A 16 -0.05 -2.87 -8.12
C LYS A 16 -1.29 -3.21 -8.94
N ALA A 17 -2.34 -2.43 -8.78
CA ALA A 17 -3.52 -2.54 -9.62
C ALA A 17 -3.22 -2.02 -11.03
N LYS A 18 -4.11 -2.33 -11.99
CA LYS A 18 -4.06 -1.72 -13.34
C LYS A 18 -4.20 -0.20 -13.28
N GLN A 19 -4.90 0.32 -12.27
CA GLN A 19 -5.01 1.76 -12.04
C GLN A 19 -3.69 2.32 -11.50
N PRO A 20 -3.11 3.35 -12.15
CA PRO A 20 -1.88 3.98 -11.69
C PRO A 20 -1.98 4.49 -10.25
N GLY A 21 -0.98 4.15 -9.44
CA GLY A 21 -0.90 4.57 -8.04
C GLY A 21 -1.86 3.86 -7.09
N LEU A 22 -2.64 2.88 -7.54
CA LEU A 22 -3.45 2.04 -6.66
C LEU A 22 -2.71 0.73 -6.34
N ILE A 23 -2.58 0.44 -5.05
CA ILE A 23 -1.95 -0.77 -4.52
C ILE A 23 -2.99 -1.52 -3.73
N LYS A 24 -3.08 -2.83 -3.99
CA LYS A 24 -3.99 -3.74 -3.32
C LYS A 24 -3.20 -4.67 -2.44
N VAL A 25 -3.61 -4.82 -1.20
CA VAL A 25 -3.02 -5.76 -0.23
C VAL A 25 -3.97 -6.91 -0.05
N PHE A 26 -3.43 -8.11 -0.14
CA PHE A 26 -4.12 -9.36 0.02
C PHE A 26 -3.54 -10.15 1.20
N ASN A 27 -4.34 -10.99 1.82
CA ASN A 27 -3.85 -11.99 2.76
C ASN A 27 -3.37 -13.26 2.01
N ALA A 28 -2.86 -14.25 2.77
CA ALA A 28 -2.42 -15.54 2.23
C ALA A 28 -3.51 -16.29 1.45
N ASP A 29 -4.79 -16.10 1.79
CA ASP A 29 -5.96 -16.68 1.10
C ASP A 29 -6.41 -15.86 -0.13
N GLU A 30 -5.60 -14.91 -0.59
CA GLU A 30 -5.88 -14.03 -1.74
C GLU A 30 -7.11 -13.12 -1.57
N TYR A 31 -7.57 -12.88 -0.34
CA TYR A 31 -8.63 -11.90 -0.06
C TYR A 31 -8.09 -10.48 -0.03
N LEU A 32 -8.78 -9.57 -0.72
CA LEU A 32 -8.48 -8.14 -0.65
C LEU A 32 -8.76 -7.61 0.76
N MET A 33 -7.72 -7.08 1.38
CA MET A 33 -7.76 -6.53 2.75
C MET A 33 -7.70 -5.01 2.73
N VAL A 34 -6.83 -4.44 1.90
CA VAL A 34 -6.56 -2.99 1.87
C VAL A 34 -6.36 -2.50 0.45
N GLU A 35 -6.85 -1.30 0.19
CA GLU A 35 -6.50 -0.51 -0.98
C GLU A 35 -5.75 0.75 -0.55
N TYR A 36 -4.54 0.92 -1.09
CA TYR A 36 -3.68 2.06 -0.82
C TYR A 36 -3.49 2.90 -2.07
N SER A 37 -3.66 4.22 -1.93
CA SER A 37 -3.48 5.18 -3.02
C SER A 37 -2.17 5.94 -2.84
N GLN A 38 -1.18 5.69 -3.70
CA GLN A 38 0.06 6.49 -3.79
C GLN A 38 -0.18 7.93 -4.24
N ASN A 39 -1.36 8.25 -4.78
CA ASN A 39 -1.69 9.62 -5.18
C ASN A 39 -1.97 10.51 -3.96
N THR A 40 -2.54 9.91 -2.90
CA THR A 40 -3.07 10.65 -1.74
C THR A 40 -2.54 10.16 -0.40
N GLY A 41 -1.89 8.99 -0.36
CA GLY A 41 -1.56 8.28 0.87
C GLY A 41 -2.76 7.64 1.56
N ALA A 42 -3.95 7.65 0.94
CA ALA A 42 -5.15 7.11 1.55
C ALA A 42 -5.10 5.59 1.65
N VAL A 43 -5.37 5.06 2.84
CA VAL A 43 -5.50 3.63 3.13
C VAL A 43 -6.99 3.33 3.35
N ARG A 44 -7.54 2.41 2.57
CA ARG A 44 -8.92 1.96 2.68
C ARG A 44 -8.96 0.48 3.04
N TRP A 45 -9.42 0.18 4.25
CA TRP A 45 -9.64 -1.18 4.71
C TRP A 45 -10.95 -1.73 4.16
N GLN A 46 -10.86 -2.78 3.37
CA GLN A 46 -12.02 -3.50 2.84
C GLN A 46 -12.56 -4.53 3.84
N ARG A 47 -11.70 -4.98 4.76
CA ARG A 47 -12.02 -5.98 5.79
C ARG A 47 -11.52 -5.54 7.15
N LEU A 48 -12.15 -6.08 8.19
CA LEU A 48 -11.68 -5.92 9.57
C LEU A 48 -10.34 -6.65 9.73
N ALA A 49 -9.41 -5.97 10.39
CA ALA A 49 -8.12 -6.49 10.79
C ALA A 49 -7.79 -5.91 12.17
N ALA A 50 -6.94 -6.60 12.93
CA ALA A 50 -6.53 -6.13 14.24
C ALA A 50 -5.74 -4.81 14.13
N ALA A 51 -5.96 -3.87 15.05
CA ALA A 51 -5.25 -2.58 15.07
C ALA A 51 -3.71 -2.67 14.88
N PRO A 52 -2.97 -3.58 15.57
CA PRO A 52 -1.52 -3.69 15.36
C PRO A 52 -1.15 -4.16 13.95
N GLN A 53 -1.96 -5.03 13.36
CA GLN A 53 -1.78 -5.51 11.98
C GLN A 53 -2.04 -4.38 10.98
N LYS A 54 -3.04 -3.55 11.25
CA LYS A 54 -3.31 -2.36 10.44
C LYS A 54 -2.12 -1.41 10.42
N ALA A 55 -1.61 -1.06 11.59
CA ALA A 55 -0.45 -0.17 11.73
C ALA A 55 0.79 -0.72 11.01
N ALA A 56 1.04 -2.04 11.11
CA ALA A 56 2.17 -2.68 10.43
C ALA A 56 2.05 -2.59 8.90
N ILE A 57 0.86 -2.88 8.34
CA ILE A 57 0.61 -2.81 6.89
C ILE A 57 0.69 -1.36 6.39
N GLU A 58 0.09 -0.40 7.10
CA GLU A 58 0.11 1.02 6.74
C GLU A 58 1.53 1.60 6.73
N ARG A 59 2.32 1.26 7.75
CA ARG A 59 3.73 1.64 7.82
C ARG A 59 4.53 1.06 6.67
N TRP A 60 4.40 -0.23 6.41
CA TRP A 60 5.12 -0.87 5.31
C TRP A 60 4.74 -0.27 3.94
N LEU A 61 3.45 0.02 3.73
CA LEU A 61 2.95 0.65 2.50
C LEU A 61 3.56 2.04 2.29
N THR A 62 3.58 2.88 3.31
CA THR A 62 4.13 4.24 3.22
C THR A 62 5.65 4.24 3.03
N GLU A 63 6.38 3.31 3.64
CA GLU A 63 7.83 3.12 3.46
C GLU A 63 8.19 2.61 2.05
N ASN A 64 7.43 1.66 1.50
CA ASN A 64 7.72 1.03 0.20
C ASN A 64 7.14 1.79 -0.99
N PHE A 65 6.05 2.52 -0.77
CA PHE A 65 5.28 3.21 -1.79
C PHE A 65 5.00 4.64 -1.36
N PRO A 66 6.03 5.51 -1.34
CA PRO A 66 5.86 6.90 -0.94
C PRO A 66 4.81 7.59 -1.83
N VAL A 67 4.03 8.48 -1.22
CA VAL A 67 3.01 9.27 -1.90
C VAL A 67 3.69 10.16 -2.95
N PHE A 68 3.15 10.22 -4.17
CA PHE A 68 3.75 10.99 -5.27
C PHE A 68 3.97 12.46 -4.90
N THR A 69 3.08 13.05 -4.10
CA THR A 69 3.18 14.44 -3.62
C THR A 69 4.16 14.62 -2.46
N ALA A 70 4.39 13.60 -1.62
CA ALA A 70 5.39 13.67 -0.55
C ALA A 70 6.82 13.81 -1.11
N LYS A 71 7.08 13.29 -2.32
CA LYS A 71 8.36 13.51 -3.02
C LYS A 71 8.50 14.94 -3.57
N ALA A 72 7.40 15.63 -3.87
CA ALA A 72 7.43 17.02 -4.35
C ALA A 72 7.62 18.04 -3.21
N ALA A 73 7.15 17.74 -2.00
CA ALA A 73 7.23 18.66 -0.86
C ALA A 73 8.62 18.73 -0.17
N ILE A 74 9.55 17.84 -0.53
CA ILE A 74 10.92 17.83 0.01
C ILE A 74 11.96 18.45 -0.95
N ALA A 75 11.56 18.95 -2.11
CA ALA A 75 12.45 19.78 -2.92
C ALA A 75 12.46 21.20 -2.30
N PRO A 76 13.59 21.67 -1.75
CA PRO A 76 13.66 23.04 -1.26
C PRO A 76 13.54 24.00 -2.45
N PRO A 77 12.83 25.13 -2.32
CA PRO A 77 12.90 26.17 -3.34
C PRO A 77 14.36 26.64 -3.46
N LEU A 78 14.85 26.69 -4.70
CA LEU A 78 16.13 27.31 -5.09
C LEU A 78 16.11 28.81 -4.77
#